data_AF-A0A5B0PY26-F1
#
_entry.id   AF-A0A5B0PY26-F1
#
_cell.length_a   1.000
_cell.length_b   1.000
_cell.length_c   1.000
_cell.angle_alpha   90.00
_cell.angle_beta   90.00
_cell.angle_gamma   90.00
#
_symmetry.space_group_name_H-M   'P 1'
#
loop_
_entity.id
_entity.type
_entity.pdbx_description
1 polymer ?
#
loop_
_entity_poly.entity_id
_entity_poly.type
_entity_poly.pdbx_seq_one_letter_code
_entity_poly.pdbx_strand_id
1 'polypeptide(L)'
;MTTEEVKEIFRGPKNGVTKKDGMNEVSAIWNGLSDEQKAAYRKKAHPAPASPPDSTEAETVKTSDNVNDEEVAMRQTISFKRAANQVVEFMNNWVAQAVHLAKSANCELVMFAVSRHLGNHAFQFAKCTHGATRFVTGAQILDGTKHYAARMQSYLTGYEVAQIAKINGKKPRLPNKHPVTIAARMRAFIREKTEGALNKWPWTKTNYRLAQAKFRLELLPGARSKRESLMRPSRYLKSSPESTLHRYLDQNTDEEESDPGDESNVSERSIEDDSDEDDEDEDNEDEDEVDENDQ
;
A
#
# COMPACT_ATOMS: atom_id res chain seq x y z
N MET A 1 27.41 22.04 14.93
CA MET A 1 28.35 22.88 15.72
C MET A 1 27.66 23.26 17.02
N THR A 2 28.24 22.96 18.18
CA THR A 2 27.63 23.20 19.49
C THR A 2 28.58 23.99 20.38
N THR A 3 29.02 25.17 19.91
CA THR A 3 29.75 26.13 20.75
C THR A 3 28.77 26.89 21.65
N GLU A 4 29.27 27.41 22.78
CA GLU A 4 28.51 28.28 23.69
C GLU A 4 27.89 29.47 22.93
N GLU A 5 28.67 30.10 22.03
CA GLU A 5 28.25 31.22 21.18
C GLU A 5 27.07 30.87 20.25
N VAL A 6 27.11 29.69 19.60
CA VAL A 6 25.99 29.23 18.76
C VAL A 6 24.75 28.91 19.60
N LYS A 7 24.93 28.43 20.83
CA LYS A 7 23.80 28.18 21.74
C LYS A 7 23.14 29.48 22.19
N GLU A 8 23.89 30.56 22.37
CA GLU A 8 23.34 31.87 22.73
C GLU A 8 22.51 32.50 21.62
N ILE A 9 22.91 32.32 20.35
CA ILE A 9 22.12 32.78 19.18
C ILE A 9 20.68 32.26 19.22
N PHE A 10 20.49 31.02 19.71
CA PHE A 10 19.18 30.38 19.80
C PHE A 10 18.59 30.33 21.21
N ARG A 11 19.20 31.00 22.19
CA ARG A 11 18.70 31.05 23.58
C ARG A 11 17.64 32.15 23.72
N GLY A 12 16.50 31.81 24.33
CA GLY A 12 15.43 32.75 24.69
C GLY A 12 14.10 32.57 23.94
N PRO A 13 12.98 33.06 24.51
CA PRO A 13 11.67 32.94 23.89
C PRO A 13 11.61 33.83 22.63
N LYS A 14 11.41 33.19 21.46
CA LYS A 14 11.44 33.71 20.07
C LYS A 14 12.74 33.53 19.28
N ASN A 15 13.83 33.07 19.90
CA ASN A 15 15.12 32.83 19.24
C ASN A 15 15.31 31.40 18.71
N GLY A 16 14.25 30.60 18.56
CA GLY A 16 14.33 29.24 18.01
C GLY A 16 14.39 29.19 16.48
N VAL A 17 13.82 28.12 15.91
CA VAL A 17 13.71 27.87 14.45
C VAL A 17 13.00 29.00 13.67
N THR A 18 12.33 29.91 14.38
CA THR A 18 11.64 31.08 13.83
C THR A 18 12.56 32.29 13.55
N LYS A 19 13.79 32.31 14.08
CA LYS A 19 14.75 33.39 13.82
C LYS A 19 15.33 33.22 12.40
N LYS A 20 14.80 33.97 11.43
CA LYS A 20 15.19 33.90 10.01
C LYS A 20 16.70 34.08 9.79
N ASP A 21 17.34 34.93 10.60
CA ASP A 21 18.75 35.29 10.44
C ASP A 21 19.71 34.48 11.32
N GLY A 22 19.20 33.65 12.25
CA GLY A 22 20.04 32.88 13.16
C GLY A 22 20.98 31.91 12.44
N MET A 23 20.53 31.32 11.32
CA MET A 23 21.36 30.41 10.54
C MET A 23 22.47 31.13 9.76
N ASN A 24 22.25 32.40 9.39
CA ASN A 24 23.25 33.22 8.72
C ASN A 24 24.39 33.60 9.69
N GLU A 25 24.04 33.94 10.94
CA GLU A 25 25.00 34.22 12.01
C GLU A 25 25.86 32.99 12.32
N VAL A 26 25.26 31.79 12.41
CA VAL A 26 25.99 30.53 12.59
C VAL A 26 26.93 30.23 11.42
N SER A 27 26.50 30.54 10.19
CA SER A 27 27.34 30.34 8.99
C SER A 27 28.55 31.27 8.99
N ALA A 28 28.40 32.53 9.41
CA ALA A 28 29.51 33.46 9.57
C ALA A 28 30.52 32.97 10.62
N ILE A 29 30.03 32.48 11.77
CA ILE A 29 30.87 31.88 12.81
C ILE A 29 31.60 30.65 12.24
N TRP A 30 30.90 29.74 11.56
CA TRP A 30 31.52 28.56 10.95
C TRP A 30 32.63 28.92 9.95
N ASN A 31 32.44 29.94 9.13
CA ASN A 31 33.45 30.36 8.16
C ASN A 31 34.69 30.98 8.82
N GLY A 32 34.51 31.65 9.97
CA GLY A 32 35.60 32.21 10.78
C GLY A 32 36.43 31.20 11.57
N LEU A 33 35.99 29.95 11.71
CA LEU A 33 36.77 28.90 12.39
C LEU A 33 37.97 28.45 11.55
N SER A 34 39.07 28.11 12.23
CA SER A 34 40.24 27.51 11.58
C SER A 34 39.92 26.09 11.09
N ASP A 35 40.70 25.61 10.11
CA ASP A 35 40.48 24.28 9.52
C ASP A 35 40.69 23.14 10.53
N GLU A 36 41.53 23.34 11.54
CA GLU A 36 41.74 22.40 12.65
C GLU A 36 40.50 22.29 13.56
N GLN A 37 39.84 23.42 13.85
CA GLN A 37 38.60 23.43 14.62
C GLN A 37 37.43 22.84 13.83
N LYS A 38 37.36 23.13 12.52
CA LYS A 38 36.40 22.49 11.60
C LYS A 38 36.61 20.97 11.53
N ALA A 39 37.85 20.50 11.58
CA ALA A 39 38.17 19.07 11.60
C ALA A 39 37.71 18.37 12.89
N ALA A 40 37.74 19.04 14.04
CA ALA A 40 37.18 18.50 15.29
C ALA A 40 35.67 18.20 15.18
N TYR A 41 34.93 19.01 14.41
CA TYR A 41 33.50 18.77 14.12
C TYR A 41 33.25 17.70 13.04
N ARG A 42 34.27 17.28 12.27
CA ARG A 42 34.12 16.20 11.28
C ARG A 42 34.01 14.81 11.91
N LYS A 43 34.36 14.61 13.19
CA LYS A 43 34.28 13.31 13.87
C LYS A 43 32.95 13.09 14.60
N LYS A 44 31.95 12.67 13.82
CA LYS A 44 30.98 11.58 14.09
C LYS A 44 30.21 11.34 12.78
N ALA A 45 30.95 11.05 11.71
CA ALA A 45 30.35 10.51 10.51
C ALA A 45 30.00 9.05 10.81
N HIS A 46 28.71 8.71 10.76
CA HIS A 46 28.30 7.32 10.57
C HIS A 46 29.06 6.75 9.36
N PRO A 47 29.57 5.51 9.41
CA PRO A 47 30.32 4.94 8.31
C PRO A 47 29.48 4.99 7.03
N ALA A 48 30.07 5.57 5.98
CA ALA A 48 29.48 5.58 4.66
C ALA A 48 29.29 4.12 4.18
N PRO A 49 28.15 3.76 3.58
CA PRO A 49 27.99 2.42 3.03
C PRO A 49 29.02 2.23 1.90
N ALA A 50 29.92 1.27 2.11
CA ALA A 50 30.80 0.77 1.07
C ALA A 50 29.96 0.22 -0.09
N SER A 51 30.42 0.48 -1.31
CA SER A 51 29.83 -0.04 -2.53
C SER A 51 29.73 -1.58 -2.48
N PRO A 52 28.67 -2.20 -3.02
CA PRO A 52 28.52 -3.65 -2.95
C PRO A 52 29.63 -4.34 -3.75
N PRO A 53 30.32 -5.35 -3.19
CA PRO A 53 31.03 -6.32 -4.00
C PRO A 53 30.03 -7.20 -4.75
N ASP A 54 30.50 -7.57 -5.93
CA ASP A 54 29.91 -8.41 -6.96
C ASP A 54 29.31 -9.73 -6.41
N SER A 55 28.16 -10.10 -6.97
CA SER A 55 27.44 -11.33 -6.61
C SER A 55 28.13 -12.54 -7.23
N THR A 56 28.53 -13.52 -6.41
CA THR A 56 28.71 -14.91 -6.83
C THR A 56 28.01 -15.83 -5.84
N GLU A 57 27.62 -16.99 -6.36
CA GLU A 57 26.42 -17.75 -6.06
C GLU A 57 26.47 -18.63 -4.79
N ALA A 58 25.29 -19.18 -4.49
CA ALA A 58 25.03 -20.56 -4.07
C ALA A 58 24.67 -20.82 -2.60
N GLU A 59 23.67 -21.69 -2.50
CA GLU A 59 22.96 -22.22 -1.35
C GLU A 59 23.86 -22.83 -0.27
N THR A 60 23.38 -22.86 0.98
CA THR A 60 23.28 -24.12 1.75
C THR A 60 22.51 -23.90 3.07
N VAL A 61 21.51 -24.74 3.26
CA VAL A 61 20.81 -24.98 4.54
C VAL A 61 21.76 -25.69 5.51
N LYS A 62 21.90 -25.19 6.75
CA LYS A 62 22.08 -26.03 7.95
C LYS A 62 21.55 -25.35 9.22
N THR A 63 20.69 -26.10 9.90
CA THR A 63 20.20 -25.94 11.27
C THR A 63 21.35 -25.95 12.27
N SER A 64 21.33 -25.04 13.26
CA SER A 64 21.88 -25.32 14.59
C SER A 64 21.32 -24.32 15.62
N ASP A 65 20.71 -24.86 16.67
CA ASP A 65 20.37 -24.15 17.90
C ASP A 65 21.64 -23.70 18.61
N ASN A 66 21.81 -22.40 18.86
CA ASN A 66 22.38 -21.93 20.12
C ASN A 66 22.03 -20.49 20.44
N VAL A 67 21.90 -20.26 21.74
CA VAL A 67 21.34 -19.07 22.40
C VAL A 67 22.42 -18.00 22.55
N ASN A 68 21.99 -16.73 22.49
CA ASN A 68 22.75 -15.49 22.67
C ASN A 68 23.75 -15.12 21.58
N ASP A 69 23.28 -14.29 20.66
CA ASP A 69 23.95 -13.01 20.42
C ASP A 69 22.88 -11.96 20.11
N GLU A 70 23.04 -10.78 20.70
CA GLU A 70 22.33 -9.56 20.32
C GLU A 70 22.77 -9.19 18.90
N GLU A 71 22.28 -9.93 17.90
CA GLU A 71 22.28 -9.46 16.54
C GLU A 71 21.44 -8.19 16.55
N VAL A 72 22.12 -7.06 16.42
CA VAL A 72 21.55 -5.81 15.92
C VAL A 72 21.04 -6.15 14.54
N ALA A 73 19.85 -6.76 14.49
CA ALA A 73 19.15 -7.14 13.29
C ALA A 73 19.09 -5.85 12.47
N MET A 74 19.84 -5.84 11.37
CA MET A 74 19.78 -4.76 10.40
C MET A 74 18.30 -4.49 10.17
N ARG A 75 17.83 -3.32 10.61
CA ARG A 75 16.42 -2.93 10.55
C ARG A 75 16.03 -3.00 9.08
N GLN A 76 15.47 -4.13 8.66
CA GLN A 76 14.91 -4.25 7.33
C GLN A 76 13.83 -3.17 7.28
N THR A 77 14.00 -2.20 6.38
CA THR A 77 13.01 -1.15 6.15
C THR A 77 11.85 -1.77 5.38
N ILE A 78 11.08 -2.62 6.05
CA ILE A 78 9.86 -3.18 5.49
C ILE A 78 8.83 -2.05 5.49
N SER A 79 8.26 -1.78 4.32
CA SER A 79 7.15 -0.84 4.20
C SER A 79 6.02 -1.26 5.13
N PHE A 80 5.51 -0.34 5.96
CA PHE A 80 4.38 -0.63 6.85
C PHE A 80 3.13 -1.09 6.08
N LYS A 81 2.95 -0.65 4.82
CA LYS A 81 1.88 -1.15 3.93
C LYS A 81 2.08 -2.64 3.63
N ARG A 82 3.31 -3.05 3.27
CA ARG A 82 3.64 -4.45 2.97
C ARG A 82 3.49 -5.34 4.21
N ALA A 83 3.95 -4.85 5.36
CA ALA A 83 3.78 -5.55 6.63
C ALA A 83 2.29 -5.75 6.97
N ALA A 84 1.44 -4.73 6.76
CA ALA A 84 0.00 -4.86 6.96
C ALA A 84 -0.61 -5.91 6.02
N ASN A 85 -0.25 -5.89 4.74
CA ASN A 85 -0.76 -6.86 3.75
C ASN A 85 -0.34 -8.30 4.09
N GLN A 86 0.92 -8.51 4.48
CA GLN A 86 1.41 -9.82 4.91
C GLN A 86 0.62 -10.37 6.11
N VAL A 87 0.27 -9.50 7.07
CA VAL A 87 -0.57 -9.90 8.21
C VAL A 87 -1.98 -10.26 7.76
N VAL A 88 -2.59 -9.50 6.86
CA VAL A 88 -3.93 -9.82 6.33
C VAL A 88 -3.94 -11.17 5.62
N GLU A 89 -2.97 -11.42 4.75
CA GLU A 89 -2.84 -12.68 4.02
C GLU A 89 -2.67 -13.87 4.98
N PHE A 90 -1.79 -13.72 5.98
CA PHE A 90 -1.62 -14.73 7.02
C PHE A 90 -2.92 -15.00 7.79
N MET A 91 -3.65 -13.95 8.19
CA MET A 91 -4.91 -14.11 8.91
C MET A 91 -5.98 -14.80 8.05
N ASN A 92 -6.01 -14.53 6.74
CA ASN A 92 -6.92 -15.22 5.83
C ASN A 92 -6.60 -16.72 5.74
N ASN A 93 -5.31 -17.07 5.59
CA ASN A 93 -4.85 -18.46 5.60
C ASN A 93 -5.16 -19.16 6.93
N TRP A 94 -4.97 -18.45 8.05
CA TRP A 94 -5.33 -18.97 9.37
C TRP A 94 -6.83 -19.24 9.50
N VAL A 95 -7.71 -18.34 9.03
CA VAL A 95 -9.16 -18.57 9.06
C VAL A 95 -9.54 -19.81 8.26
N ALA A 96 -8.96 -19.99 7.06
CA ALA A 96 -9.25 -21.14 6.22
C ALA A 96 -8.95 -22.46 6.95
N GLN A 97 -7.83 -22.53 7.69
CA GLN A 97 -7.48 -23.69 8.51
C GLN A 97 -8.36 -23.79 9.78
N ALA A 98 -8.61 -22.67 10.44
CA ALA A 98 -9.33 -22.60 11.71
C ALA A 98 -10.80 -23.03 11.56
N VAL A 99 -11.43 -22.82 10.41
CA VAL A 99 -12.82 -23.27 10.15
C VAL A 99 -12.94 -24.79 10.22
N HIS A 100 -11.95 -25.55 9.74
CA HIS A 100 -11.96 -27.01 9.87
C HIS A 100 -11.81 -27.47 11.32
N LEU A 101 -10.94 -26.80 12.07
CA LEU A 101 -10.76 -27.06 13.50
C LEU A 101 -12.03 -26.73 14.30
N ALA A 102 -12.66 -25.58 14.02
CA ALA A 102 -13.89 -25.16 14.66
C ALA A 102 -15.01 -26.20 14.52
N LYS A 103 -15.18 -26.74 13.30
CA LYS A 103 -16.17 -27.78 13.01
C LYS A 103 -15.86 -29.12 13.68
N SER A 104 -14.59 -29.53 13.69
CA SER A 104 -14.20 -30.84 14.25
C SER A 104 -14.12 -30.86 15.78
N ALA A 105 -13.74 -29.74 16.40
CA ALA A 105 -13.57 -29.60 17.84
C ALA A 105 -14.74 -28.88 18.54
N ASN A 106 -15.82 -28.57 17.81
CA ASN A 106 -17.00 -27.83 18.31
C ASN A 106 -16.61 -26.53 19.05
N CYS A 107 -15.71 -25.75 18.46
CA CYS A 107 -15.23 -24.50 19.04
C CYS A 107 -15.29 -23.35 18.04
N GLU A 108 -15.23 -22.12 18.54
CA GLU A 108 -15.18 -20.91 17.70
C GLU A 108 -13.93 -20.12 18.06
N LEU A 109 -13.25 -19.59 17.05
CA LEU A 109 -11.96 -18.91 17.20
C LEU A 109 -12.03 -17.47 16.66
N VAL A 110 -11.32 -16.58 17.34
CA VAL A 110 -11.16 -15.18 16.95
C VAL A 110 -9.67 -14.83 17.01
N MET A 111 -9.15 -14.25 15.94
CA MET A 111 -7.79 -13.73 15.87
C MET A 111 -7.83 -12.22 15.70
N PHE A 112 -7.10 -11.53 16.58
CA PHE A 112 -6.84 -10.10 16.47
C PHE A 112 -5.38 -9.87 16.13
N ALA A 113 -5.10 -9.01 15.16
CA ALA A 113 -3.75 -8.60 14.81
C ALA A 113 -3.65 -7.08 14.83
N VAL A 114 -2.69 -6.56 15.58
CA VAL A 114 -2.60 -5.14 15.86
C VAL A 114 -1.17 -4.68 15.67
N SER A 115 -1.02 -3.55 14.97
CA SER A 115 0.27 -2.91 14.77
C SER A 115 0.82 -2.27 16.04
N ARG A 116 2.12 -2.45 16.30
CA ARG A 116 2.86 -1.79 17.39
C ARG A 116 3.25 -0.34 17.07
N HIS A 117 3.07 0.08 15.82
CA HIS A 117 3.35 1.45 15.38
C HIS A 117 2.04 2.21 15.20
N LEU A 118 2.13 3.54 15.34
CA LEU A 118 1.01 4.44 15.13
C LEU A 118 1.29 5.33 13.91
N GLY A 119 0.29 5.55 13.06
CA GLY A 119 0.41 6.39 11.87
C GLY A 119 -0.15 5.73 10.60
N ASN A 120 0.31 6.18 9.44
CA ASN A 120 -0.10 5.60 8.16
C ASN A 120 0.22 4.10 8.13
N HIS A 121 -0.76 3.30 7.71
CA HIS A 121 -0.70 1.84 7.66
C HIS A 121 -0.65 1.14 9.03
N ALA A 122 -0.92 1.86 10.13
CA ALA A 122 -1.30 1.21 11.38
C ALA A 122 -2.60 0.44 11.16
N PHE A 123 -2.65 -0.78 11.66
CA PHE A 123 -3.78 -1.69 11.49
C PHE A 123 -4.25 -2.27 12.82
N GLN A 124 -5.54 -2.61 12.84
CA GLN A 124 -6.27 -3.31 13.89
C GLN A 124 -7.21 -4.30 13.20
N PHE A 125 -6.71 -5.47 12.85
CA PHE A 125 -7.47 -6.50 12.15
C PHE A 125 -8.14 -7.46 13.13
N ALA A 126 -9.31 -7.93 12.75
CA ALA A 126 -10.05 -9.00 13.42
C ALA A 126 -10.54 -9.99 12.37
N LYS A 127 -10.29 -11.27 12.59
CA LYS A 127 -10.84 -12.36 11.79
C LYS A 127 -11.38 -13.43 12.74
N CYS A 128 -12.41 -14.15 12.33
CA CYS A 128 -13.04 -15.16 13.15
C CYS A 128 -13.61 -16.28 12.30
N THR A 129 -13.86 -17.42 12.94
CA THR A 129 -14.64 -18.51 12.35
C THR A 129 -16.10 -18.12 12.23
N HIS A 130 -16.86 -18.86 11.41
CA HIS A 130 -18.18 -18.42 10.96
C HIS A 130 -19.17 -18.18 12.12
N GLY A 131 -19.17 -19.00 13.17
CA GLY A 131 -20.11 -18.88 14.29
C GLY A 131 -19.79 -17.72 15.22
N ALA A 132 -18.51 -17.33 15.32
CA ALA A 132 -18.09 -16.16 16.09
C ALA A 132 -18.36 -14.81 15.41
N THR A 133 -18.76 -14.78 14.13
CA THR A 133 -18.97 -13.52 13.38
C THR A 133 -19.93 -12.57 14.08
N ARG A 134 -21.08 -13.08 14.56
CA ARG A 134 -22.07 -12.25 15.26
C ARG A 134 -21.54 -11.71 16.58
N PHE A 135 -20.72 -12.49 17.30
CA PHE A 135 -20.09 -12.07 18.54
C PHE A 135 -19.06 -10.96 18.28
N VAL A 136 -18.17 -11.12 17.30
CA VAL A 136 -17.13 -10.13 16.98
C VAL A 136 -17.75 -8.82 16.51
N THR A 137 -18.70 -8.89 15.57
CA THR A 137 -19.41 -7.70 15.06
C THR A 137 -20.24 -7.04 16.15
N GLY A 138 -20.98 -7.82 16.94
CA GLY A 138 -21.79 -7.31 18.05
C GLY A 138 -20.95 -6.62 19.12
N ALA A 139 -19.82 -7.24 19.50
CA ALA A 139 -18.88 -6.65 20.46
C ALA A 139 -18.24 -5.37 19.94
N GLN A 140 -17.90 -5.30 18.65
CA GLN A 140 -17.35 -4.09 18.05
C GLN A 140 -18.36 -2.95 18.02
N ILE A 141 -19.63 -3.24 17.74
CA ILE A 141 -20.72 -2.24 17.78
C ILE A 141 -20.94 -1.75 19.21
N LEU A 142 -21.01 -2.66 20.18
CA LEU A 142 -21.30 -2.33 21.58
C LEU A 142 -20.16 -1.56 22.24
N ASP A 143 -18.91 -1.96 21.99
CA ASP A 143 -17.73 -1.30 22.57
C ASP A 143 -17.34 -0.01 21.82
N GLY A 144 -17.88 0.20 20.61
CA GLY A 144 -17.61 1.36 19.77
C GLY A 144 -16.11 1.59 19.58
N THR A 145 -15.61 2.75 20.04
CA THR A 145 -14.17 3.10 19.95
C THR A 145 -13.27 2.25 20.84
N LYS A 146 -13.82 1.53 21.82
CA LYS A 146 -13.08 0.73 22.80
C LYS A 146 -13.13 -0.77 22.52
N HIS A 147 -13.31 -1.18 21.27
CA HIS A 147 -13.32 -2.60 20.88
C HIS A 147 -11.98 -3.31 21.17
N TYR A 148 -12.01 -4.65 21.22
CA TYR A 148 -10.87 -5.50 21.64
C TYR A 148 -9.54 -5.14 20.98
N ALA A 149 -9.48 -5.03 19.66
CA ALA A 149 -8.25 -4.69 18.94
C ALA A 149 -7.71 -3.29 19.29
N ALA A 150 -8.58 -2.31 19.56
CA ALA A 150 -8.17 -0.98 19.99
C ALA A 150 -7.60 -0.98 21.43
N ARG A 151 -8.20 -1.78 22.34
CA ARG A 151 -7.65 -1.99 23.70
C ARG A 151 -6.29 -2.68 23.65
N MET A 152 -6.14 -3.68 22.80
CA MET A 152 -4.87 -4.36 22.58
C MET A 152 -3.81 -3.39 22.03
N GLN A 153 -4.15 -2.54 21.06
CA GLN A 153 -3.21 -1.54 20.54
C GLN A 153 -2.81 -0.53 21.61
N SER A 154 -3.77 -0.10 22.42
CA SER A 154 -3.54 0.81 23.56
C SER A 154 -2.54 0.22 24.54
N TYR A 155 -2.72 -1.04 24.92
CA TYR A 155 -1.79 -1.74 25.80
C TYR A 155 -0.38 -1.87 25.20
N LEU A 156 -0.27 -2.23 23.91
CA LEU A 156 1.02 -2.42 23.25
C LEU A 156 1.80 -1.13 22.99
N THR A 157 1.09 -0.02 22.72
CA THR A 157 1.71 1.25 22.34
C THR A 157 1.85 2.22 23.52
N GLY A 158 1.13 1.97 24.62
CA GLY A 158 1.07 2.86 25.78
C GLY A 158 0.18 4.10 25.57
N TYR A 159 -0.50 4.22 24.43
CA TYR A 159 -1.41 5.33 24.14
C TYR A 159 -2.83 5.01 24.58
N GLU A 160 -3.59 6.03 24.96
CA GLU A 160 -5.01 5.84 25.27
C GLU A 160 -5.79 5.46 24.01
N VAL A 161 -6.79 4.59 24.15
CA VAL A 161 -7.70 4.20 23.05
C VAL A 161 -8.28 5.42 22.32
N ALA A 162 -8.66 6.48 23.04
CA ALA A 162 -9.18 7.72 22.43
C ALA A 162 -8.12 8.46 21.60
N GLN A 163 -6.85 8.40 22.00
CA GLN A 163 -5.73 8.98 21.24
C GLN A 163 -5.45 8.16 19.97
N ILE A 164 -5.48 6.83 20.08
CA ILE A 164 -5.31 5.92 18.94
C ILE A 164 -6.44 6.12 17.92
N ALA A 165 -7.69 6.23 18.38
CA ALA A 165 -8.83 6.51 17.51
C ALA A 165 -8.66 7.86 16.77
N LYS A 166 -8.11 8.89 17.42
CA LYS A 166 -7.78 10.17 16.76
C LYS A 166 -6.64 10.04 15.76
N ILE A 167 -5.65 9.18 16.02
CA ILE A 167 -4.51 8.94 15.12
C ILE A 167 -4.95 8.16 13.88
N ASN A 168 -5.71 7.08 14.08
CA ASN A 168 -6.20 6.22 13.00
C ASN A 168 -7.37 6.88 12.24
N GLY A 169 -8.18 7.69 12.93
CA GLY A 169 -9.29 8.45 12.36
C GLY A 169 -8.86 9.67 11.56
N LYS A 170 -7.57 10.06 11.60
CA LYS A 170 -7.01 10.93 10.57
C LYS A 170 -7.03 10.13 9.28
N LYS A 171 -8.12 10.29 8.51
CA LYS A 171 -8.19 9.82 7.12
C LYS A 171 -6.85 10.21 6.48
N PRO A 172 -6.16 9.31 5.77
CA PRO A 172 -5.08 9.75 4.89
C PRO A 172 -5.68 10.92 4.14
N ARG A 173 -5.06 12.11 4.24
CA ARG A 173 -5.51 13.27 3.46
C ARG A 173 -5.77 12.70 2.09
N LEU A 174 -7.04 12.70 1.62
CA LEU A 174 -7.31 12.18 0.30
C LEU A 174 -6.25 12.84 -0.56
N PRO A 175 -5.41 12.08 -1.28
CA PRO A 175 -4.58 12.72 -2.29
C PRO A 175 -5.58 13.57 -3.05
N ASN A 176 -5.37 14.90 -3.05
CA ASN A 176 -6.33 15.84 -3.64
C ASN A 176 -6.88 15.15 -4.88
N LYS A 177 -8.21 15.04 -5.04
CA LYS A 177 -8.82 14.30 -6.16
C LYS A 177 -8.21 14.70 -7.52
N HIS A 178 -7.50 15.85 -7.54
CA HIS A 178 -6.42 16.12 -8.47
C HIS A 178 -5.09 16.46 -7.76
N PRO A 179 -4.03 15.61 -7.84
CA PRO A 179 -2.69 16.08 -7.58
C PRO A 179 -2.36 17.19 -8.60
N VAL A 180 -1.88 18.30 -8.05
CA VAL A 180 -1.71 19.63 -8.66
C VAL A 180 -0.72 19.68 -9.85
N THR A 181 -0.15 18.54 -10.29
CA THR A 181 0.63 18.40 -11.54
C THR A 181 0.77 16.91 -11.93
N ILE A 182 0.96 16.59 -13.21
CA ILE A 182 1.32 15.24 -13.68
C ILE A 182 2.54 14.67 -12.95
N ALA A 183 3.52 15.52 -12.63
CA ALA A 183 4.73 15.11 -11.93
C ALA A 183 4.45 14.48 -10.57
N ALA A 184 3.47 15.00 -9.84
CA ALA A 184 3.04 14.41 -8.58
C ALA A 184 2.32 13.06 -8.79
N ARG A 185 1.46 12.96 -9.82
CA ARG A 185 0.73 11.72 -10.13
C ARG A 185 1.67 10.60 -10.58
N MET A 186 2.56 10.87 -11.55
CA MET A 186 3.56 9.91 -12.02
C MET A 186 4.53 9.48 -10.91
N ARG A 187 4.82 10.38 -9.96
CA ARG A 187 5.61 10.07 -8.77
C ARG A 187 4.89 9.10 -7.83
N ALA A 188 3.59 9.28 -7.62
CA ALA A 188 2.79 8.36 -6.81
C ALA A 188 2.70 6.99 -7.47
N PHE A 189 2.38 6.96 -8.76
CA PHE A 189 2.31 5.74 -9.57
C PHE A 189 3.60 4.93 -9.54
N ILE A 190 4.76 5.56 -9.80
CA ILE A 190 6.02 4.81 -9.81
C ILE A 190 6.41 4.32 -8.42
N ARG A 191 6.13 5.09 -7.37
CA ARG A 191 6.40 4.67 -5.99
C ARG A 191 5.55 3.47 -5.61
N GLU A 192 4.31 3.42 -6.08
CA GLU A 192 3.40 2.30 -5.87
C GLU A 192 3.89 1.06 -6.62
N LYS A 193 4.09 1.14 -7.93
CA LYS A 193 4.51 -0.01 -8.75
C LYS A 193 5.92 -0.52 -8.46
N THR A 194 6.80 0.31 -7.88
CA THR A 194 8.17 -0.09 -7.53
C THR A 194 8.36 -0.35 -6.04
N GLU A 195 7.28 -0.42 -5.26
CA GLU A 195 7.31 -0.56 -3.79
C GLU A 195 8.25 0.44 -3.08
N GLY A 196 8.44 1.61 -3.66
CA GLY A 196 9.32 2.66 -3.13
C GLY A 196 10.78 2.61 -3.57
N ALA A 197 11.19 1.67 -4.43
CA ALA A 197 12.54 1.66 -5.01
C ALA A 197 12.80 2.94 -5.84
N LEU A 198 11.79 3.42 -6.57
CA LEU A 198 11.84 4.71 -7.25
C LEU A 198 10.86 5.72 -6.64
N ASN A 199 11.42 6.80 -6.12
CA ASN A 199 10.66 7.84 -5.43
C ASN A 199 10.27 9.03 -6.32
N LYS A 200 10.72 9.07 -7.58
CA LYS A 200 10.44 10.13 -8.56
C LYS A 200 10.43 9.52 -9.96
N TRP A 201 9.52 9.98 -10.82
CA TRP A 201 9.58 9.63 -12.24
C TRP A 201 10.84 10.23 -12.87
N PRO A 202 11.69 9.43 -13.54
CA PRO A 202 13.00 9.87 -13.99
C PRO A 202 12.94 10.96 -15.07
N TRP A 203 11.85 11.02 -15.86
CA TRP A 203 11.58 11.89 -17.02
C TRP A 203 12.62 11.86 -18.13
N THR A 204 13.91 11.90 -17.82
CA THR A 204 15.06 11.86 -18.73
C THR A 204 15.82 10.56 -18.52
N LYS A 205 16.39 10.00 -19.61
CA LYS A 205 17.06 8.69 -19.59
C LYS A 205 16.21 7.61 -18.89
N THR A 206 14.88 7.67 -19.12
CA THR A 206 13.88 6.86 -18.42
C THR A 206 14.20 5.37 -18.50
N ASN A 207 14.47 4.84 -19.69
CA ASN A 207 14.80 3.42 -19.86
C ASN A 207 16.04 3.01 -19.06
N TYR A 208 17.10 3.82 -19.07
CA TYR A 208 18.32 3.53 -18.34
C TYR A 208 18.10 3.55 -16.82
N ARG A 209 17.39 4.55 -16.31
CA ARG A 209 17.10 4.68 -14.87
C ARG A 209 16.11 3.64 -14.36
N LEU A 210 15.14 3.24 -15.18
CA LEU A 210 14.24 2.13 -14.87
C LEU A 210 15.01 0.81 -14.90
N ALA A 211 15.85 0.58 -15.91
CA ALA A 211 16.67 -0.64 -16.00
C ALA A 211 17.65 -0.77 -14.81
N GLN A 212 18.24 0.34 -14.35
CA GLN A 212 19.07 0.35 -13.15
C GLN A 212 18.29 -0.07 -11.89
N ALA A 213 17.00 0.25 -11.84
CA ALA A 213 16.09 -0.20 -10.79
C ALA A 213 15.44 -1.57 -11.10
N LYS A 214 15.86 -2.27 -12.17
CA LYS A 214 15.31 -3.55 -12.66
C LYS A 214 13.85 -3.49 -13.15
N PHE A 215 13.39 -2.33 -13.62
CA PHE A 215 12.05 -2.14 -14.20
C PHE A 215 12.12 -1.77 -15.69
N ARG A 216 11.07 -2.12 -16.45
CA ARG A 216 10.91 -1.75 -17.86
C ARG A 216 9.62 -0.96 -18.06
N LEU A 217 9.67 0.06 -18.93
CA LEU A 217 8.49 0.79 -19.35
C LEU A 217 7.84 0.10 -20.56
N GLU A 218 6.65 -0.43 -20.34
CA GLU A 218 5.80 -1.00 -21.39
C GLU A 218 4.50 -0.20 -21.48
N LEU A 219 4.05 0.00 -22.72
CA LEU A 219 2.78 0.66 -23.02
C LEU A 219 1.80 -0.43 -23.45
N LEU A 220 0.60 -0.42 -22.88
CA LEU A 220 -0.45 -1.36 -23.25
C LEU A 220 -0.83 -1.19 -24.74
N PRO A 221 -1.21 -2.27 -25.43
CA PRO A 221 -1.73 -2.21 -26.80
C PRO A 221 -2.94 -1.27 -26.85
N GLY A 222 -2.88 -0.21 -27.66
CA GLY A 222 -3.93 0.83 -27.71
C GLY A 222 -3.68 2.07 -26.84
N ALA A 223 -2.50 2.19 -26.21
CA ALA A 223 -2.11 3.40 -25.50
C ALA A 223 -2.08 4.63 -26.43
N ARG A 224 -2.91 5.63 -26.15
CA ARG A 224 -2.95 6.95 -26.81
C ARG A 224 -1.77 7.85 -26.42
N SER A 225 -1.04 7.48 -25.37
CA SER A 225 0.17 8.17 -24.94
C SER A 225 1.37 7.73 -25.77
N LYS A 226 2.08 8.67 -26.39
CA LYS A 226 3.33 8.38 -27.10
C LYS A 226 4.46 8.09 -26.11
N ARG A 227 5.27 7.06 -26.37
CA ARG A 227 6.44 6.73 -25.53
C ARG A 227 7.35 7.94 -25.26
N GLU A 228 7.52 8.80 -26.26
CA GLU A 228 8.34 10.00 -26.14
C GLU A 228 7.81 11.02 -25.12
N SER A 229 6.48 11.13 -24.93
CA SER A 229 5.93 12.10 -23.98
C SER A 229 6.25 11.70 -22.53
N LEU A 230 6.36 10.40 -22.25
CA LEU A 230 6.78 9.86 -20.95
C LEU A 230 8.28 10.05 -20.65
N MET A 231 9.06 10.40 -21.67
CA MET A 231 10.51 10.62 -21.60
C MET A 231 10.91 12.09 -21.75
N ARG A 232 9.95 13.01 -21.67
CA ARG A 232 10.21 14.45 -21.64
C ARG A 232 9.89 15.00 -20.25
N PRO A 233 10.70 15.93 -19.70
CA PRO A 233 10.38 16.58 -18.43
C PRO A 233 8.96 17.15 -18.44
N SER A 234 8.26 17.00 -17.31
CA SER A 234 6.84 17.38 -17.19
C SER A 234 6.54 18.82 -17.60
N ARG A 235 7.51 19.74 -17.45
CA ARG A 235 7.38 21.15 -17.89
C ARG A 235 7.20 21.36 -19.39
N TYR A 236 7.50 20.35 -20.20
CA TYR A 236 7.36 20.39 -21.67
C TYR A 236 6.17 19.56 -22.16
N LEU A 237 5.36 19.01 -21.25
CA LEU A 237 4.10 18.37 -21.61
C LEU A 237 3.09 19.47 -21.98
N LYS A 238 2.51 19.35 -23.18
CA LYS A 238 1.41 20.20 -23.62
C LYS A 238 0.10 19.65 -23.06
N SER A 239 -0.94 20.48 -23.05
CA SER A 239 -2.26 20.18 -22.47
C SER A 239 -2.89 18.84 -22.94
N SER A 240 -2.75 18.48 -24.21
CA SER A 240 -3.34 17.24 -24.76
C SER A 240 -2.61 15.95 -24.32
N PRO A 241 -1.27 15.83 -24.43
CA PRO A 241 -0.54 14.73 -23.79
C PRO A 241 -0.74 14.69 -22.29
N GLU A 242 -0.88 15.84 -21.64
CA GLU A 242 -1.09 15.95 -20.20
C GLU A 242 -2.44 15.38 -19.77
N SER A 243 -3.54 15.79 -20.41
CA SER A 243 -4.88 15.24 -20.11
C SER A 243 -4.98 13.74 -20.38
N THR A 244 -4.30 13.26 -21.43
CA THR A 244 -4.24 11.84 -21.75
C THR A 244 -3.56 11.04 -20.64
N LEU A 245 -2.43 11.54 -20.11
CA LEU A 245 -1.73 10.90 -18.99
C LEU A 245 -2.54 10.92 -17.69
N HIS A 246 -3.27 12.01 -17.42
CA HIS A 246 -4.18 12.06 -16.30
C HIS A 246 -5.22 10.94 -16.36
N ARG A 247 -5.89 10.80 -17.51
CA ARG A 247 -6.91 9.75 -17.71
C ARG A 247 -6.34 8.33 -17.61
N TYR A 248 -5.13 8.09 -18.12
CA TYR A 248 -4.47 6.79 -17.98
C TYR A 248 -4.15 6.42 -16.54
N LEU A 249 -3.72 7.41 -15.74
CA LEU A 249 -3.43 7.19 -14.33
C LEU A 249 -4.70 6.95 -13.52
N ASP A 250 -5.82 7.56 -13.92
CA ASP A 250 -7.13 7.33 -13.30
C ASP A 250 -7.65 5.91 -13.62
N GLN A 251 -7.51 5.43 -14.86
CA GLN A 251 -7.91 4.07 -15.25
C GLN A 251 -7.07 2.97 -14.55
N ASN A 252 -5.75 3.14 -14.45
CA ASN A 252 -4.88 2.17 -13.79
C ASN A 252 -4.98 2.17 -12.26
N THR A 253 -5.59 3.18 -11.64
CA THR A 253 -5.89 3.16 -10.20
C THR A 253 -7.14 2.35 -9.88
N ASP A 254 -8.01 2.11 -10.86
CA ASP A 254 -9.28 1.41 -10.67
C ASP A 254 -9.21 -0.08 -11.11
N GLU A 255 -8.19 -0.48 -11.90
CA GLU A 255 -8.08 -1.84 -12.46
C GLU A 255 -7.20 -2.83 -11.64
N GLU A 256 -6.70 -2.46 -10.46
CA GLU A 256 -5.92 -3.39 -9.59
C GLU A 256 -6.76 -3.96 -8.43
N GLU A 257 -8.07 -4.16 -8.67
CA GLU A 257 -8.95 -5.06 -7.92
C GLU A 257 -9.65 -5.99 -8.92
N SER A 258 -8.88 -6.93 -9.48
CA SER A 258 -9.43 -8.12 -10.14
C SER A 258 -8.71 -9.33 -9.57
N ASP A 259 -9.46 -10.02 -8.73
CA ASP A 259 -9.18 -11.32 -8.13
C ASP A 259 -8.86 -12.36 -9.24
N PRO A 260 -7.70 -13.04 -9.22
CA PRO A 260 -7.43 -14.11 -10.15
C PRO A 260 -7.90 -15.43 -9.52
N GLY A 261 -9.13 -15.84 -9.79
CA GLY A 261 -9.57 -17.17 -9.40
C GLY A 261 -11.07 -17.43 -9.46
N ASP A 262 -11.63 -17.52 -10.67
CA ASP A 262 -12.68 -18.54 -10.90
C ASP A 262 -12.74 -18.88 -12.40
N GLU A 263 -11.79 -19.70 -12.87
CA GLU A 263 -11.99 -20.49 -14.08
C GLU A 263 -12.53 -21.86 -13.69
N SER A 264 -13.83 -21.94 -13.44
CA SER A 264 -14.59 -23.17 -13.59
C SER A 264 -16.01 -22.88 -14.09
N ASN A 265 -16.14 -22.66 -15.39
CA ASN A 265 -17.32 -23.11 -16.12
C ASN A 265 -16.97 -23.41 -17.58
N VAL A 266 -16.08 -24.38 -17.76
CA VAL A 266 -16.09 -25.20 -18.98
C VAL A 266 -17.21 -26.22 -18.75
N SER A 267 -18.43 -25.90 -19.19
CA SER A 267 -19.43 -26.92 -19.45
C SER A 267 -19.32 -27.32 -20.92
N GLU A 268 -18.92 -28.57 -21.11
CA GLU A 268 -18.90 -29.32 -22.35
C GLU A 268 -20.15 -29.06 -23.19
N ARG A 269 -19.95 -28.64 -24.45
CA ARG A 269 -20.91 -28.90 -25.52
C ARG A 269 -20.23 -29.86 -26.49
N SER A 270 -20.66 -31.11 -26.47
CA SER A 270 -20.38 -32.10 -27.50
C SER A 270 -21.53 -33.10 -27.52
N ILE A 271 -21.76 -33.66 -28.72
CA ILE A 271 -22.77 -34.66 -29.13
C ILE A 271 -24.01 -33.98 -29.77
N GLU A 272 -24.05 -33.79 -31.10
CA GLU A 272 -24.38 -34.76 -32.18
C GLU A 272 -25.83 -35.27 -32.03
N ASP A 273 -26.79 -34.77 -32.83
CA ASP A 273 -27.15 -35.25 -34.19
C ASP A 273 -27.62 -36.72 -34.16
N ASP A 274 -28.95 -36.97 -34.16
CA ASP A 274 -29.63 -37.76 -35.20
C ASP A 274 -31.15 -37.99 -34.95
N SER A 275 -31.88 -38.03 -36.07
CA SER A 275 -33.12 -38.75 -36.42
C SER A 275 -34.49 -38.46 -35.76
N ASP A 276 -35.35 -37.80 -36.56
CA ASP A 276 -36.55 -38.32 -37.28
C ASP A 276 -37.78 -38.94 -36.57
N GLU A 277 -38.90 -38.78 -37.29
CA GLU A 277 -40.25 -39.36 -37.21
C GLU A 277 -41.25 -38.67 -36.24
N ASP A 278 -42.52 -38.44 -36.57
CA ASP A 278 -43.31 -38.34 -37.81
C ASP A 278 -44.72 -37.90 -37.34
N ASP A 279 -45.38 -37.14 -38.20
CA ASP A 279 -46.81 -37.15 -38.56
C ASP A 279 -48.00 -36.92 -37.58
N GLU A 280 -49.00 -36.32 -38.24
CA GLU A 280 -50.46 -36.33 -38.04
C GLU A 280 -51.12 -35.15 -37.29
N ASP A 281 -51.61 -34.20 -38.11
CA ASP A 281 -53.01 -33.86 -38.32
C ASP A 281 -53.93 -33.58 -37.11
N GLU A 282 -54.54 -32.40 -37.07
CA GLU A 282 -55.94 -32.24 -37.50
C GLU A 282 -56.45 -30.81 -37.25
N ASP A 283 -57.22 -30.37 -38.24
CA ASP A 283 -58.04 -29.18 -38.30
C ASP A 283 -58.97 -29.00 -37.09
N ASN A 284 -59.24 -27.77 -36.69
CA ASN A 284 -60.55 -27.17 -36.96
C ASN A 284 -60.66 -25.71 -36.52
N GLU A 285 -61.33 -25.00 -37.41
CA GLU A 285 -61.90 -23.67 -37.31
C GLU A 285 -62.87 -23.58 -36.13
N ASP A 286 -62.96 -22.39 -35.52
CA ASP A 286 -64.23 -21.71 -35.24
C ASP A 286 -63.93 -20.35 -34.61
N GLU A 287 -63.84 -19.33 -35.47
CA GLU A 287 -64.23 -17.97 -35.11
C GLU A 287 -65.76 -17.95 -35.01
N ASP A 288 -66.32 -17.54 -33.88
CA ASP A 288 -67.22 -16.37 -33.82
C ASP A 288 -68.00 -16.26 -32.48
N GLU A 289 -68.29 -14.98 -32.21
CA GLU A 289 -69.31 -14.41 -31.33
C GLU A 289 -68.96 -14.05 -29.87
N VAL A 290 -68.69 -12.73 -29.69
CA VAL A 290 -69.46 -11.74 -28.89
C VAL A 290 -70.50 -12.32 -27.90
N ASP A 291 -70.69 -11.80 -26.68
CA ASP A 291 -70.76 -10.39 -26.31
C ASP A 291 -70.80 -10.21 -24.78
N GLU A 292 -70.53 -8.97 -24.38
CA GLU A 292 -71.12 -8.20 -23.27
C GLU A 292 -71.00 -8.62 -21.77
N ASN A 293 -70.48 -7.63 -21.01
CA ASN A 293 -70.97 -7.06 -19.74
C ASN A 293 -71.37 -8.03 -18.60
N ASP A 294 -71.03 -7.78 -17.35
CA ASP A 294 -71.29 -6.55 -16.62
C ASP A 294 -70.64 -6.66 -15.21
N GLN A 295 -70.27 -5.49 -14.68
CA GLN A 295 -70.16 -5.12 -13.24
C GLN A 295 -69.20 -5.85 -12.29
#